data_AF-A0A2G9ZC77-F1
#
_entry.id   AF-A0A2G9ZC77-F1
#
_cell.length_a   1.000
_cell.length_b   1.000
_cell.length_c   1.000
_cell.angle_alpha   90.00
_cell.angle_beta   90.00
_cell.angle_gamma   90.00
#
_symmetry.space_group_name_H-M   'P 1'
#
loop_
_entity.id
_entity.type
_entity.pdbx_description
1 polymer ?
#
loop_
_entity_poly.entity_id
_entity_poly.type
_entity_poly.pdbx_seq_one_letter_code
_entity_poly.pdbx_strand_id
1 'polypeptide(L)'
;MDHRSGKDLKNEIDEIYGSLPKPILGHGRTPNSVVQITQKEALDFKKYISKRGIEFAYLLNGPAKKNIIHSKKSDEYLDWIMNEFRADSLTITSIELMKRVRQLNNSIKINVSTIAGIKNVTELVKYLEFGISKIIPHHDTNRNFSDLEILQKFCTKEKIEIELLATESCLRECPNRWRHYSAIANFKDDASFHINCNTKKINHPLNLLKANFIRPEDLKIYNNIGINRFKITGRSKPKEWITEVTQAYFAEEYSGNLVRLLGISVPNFPIIWNEIFISNKSLKGFLKNFPDNSQQEERYCLNWLEQLSKNGDFKLSEEIINEYTKTE
;
A
#
# COMPACT_ATOMS: atom_id res chain seq x y z
N MET A 1 12.46 23.50 -22.81
CA MET A 1 13.02 22.26 -23.38
C MET A 1 13.53 21.39 -22.24
N ASP A 2 12.71 20.43 -21.78
CA ASP A 2 13.13 19.04 -21.51
C ASP A 2 11.84 18.21 -21.58
N HIS A 3 11.43 17.87 -22.81
CA HIS A 3 10.31 16.99 -23.08
C HIS A 3 10.77 15.55 -22.81
N ARG A 4 10.60 15.06 -21.59
CA ARG A 4 10.51 13.61 -21.32
C ARG A 4 9.07 13.11 -21.43
N SER A 5 8.30 13.70 -22.33
CA SER A 5 6.99 13.18 -22.74
C SER A 5 7.23 12.10 -23.80
N GLY A 6 7.16 10.83 -23.39
CA GLY A 6 7.11 9.70 -24.32
C GLY A 6 8.21 8.65 -24.16
N LYS A 7 8.49 8.19 -22.93
CA LYS A 7 8.86 6.77 -22.82
C LYS A 7 7.56 5.99 -22.97
N ASP A 8 7.46 5.11 -23.95
CA ASP A 8 6.46 4.04 -23.93
C ASP A 8 6.74 3.18 -22.70
N LEU A 9 6.11 3.56 -21.58
CA LEU A 9 6.19 2.80 -20.35
C LEU A 9 5.45 1.49 -20.59
N LYS A 10 6.20 0.40 -20.61
CA LYS A 10 5.64 -0.93 -20.62
C LYS A 10 5.36 -1.33 -19.17
N ASN A 11 4.12 -1.72 -18.89
CA ASN A 11 3.78 -2.29 -17.59
C ASN A 11 4.49 -3.63 -17.42
N GLU A 12 5.18 -3.80 -16.29
CA GLU A 12 5.86 -5.03 -15.92
C GLU A 12 5.78 -5.26 -14.40
N ILE A 13 5.98 -6.52 -13.98
CA ILE A 13 6.19 -6.86 -12.57
C ILE A 13 7.69 -6.93 -12.38
N ASP A 14 8.26 -5.96 -11.67
CA ASP A 14 9.69 -5.89 -11.42
C ASP A 14 10.07 -6.25 -9.97
N GLU A 15 9.13 -6.13 -9.02
CA GLU A 15 9.35 -6.48 -7.62
C GLU A 15 8.15 -7.25 -7.03
N ILE A 16 8.44 -8.27 -6.21
CA ILE A 16 7.49 -8.91 -5.29
C ILE A 16 7.92 -8.63 -3.85
N TYR A 17 6.97 -8.55 -2.93
CA TYR A 17 7.27 -8.28 -1.52
C TYR A 17 6.65 -9.31 -0.60
N GLY A 18 7.31 -9.58 0.53
CA GLY A 18 6.81 -10.55 1.50
C GLY A 18 7.72 -10.77 2.70
N SER A 19 7.32 -11.68 3.56
CA SER A 19 8.09 -12.15 4.71
C SER A 19 7.60 -13.54 5.10
N LEU A 20 8.38 -14.26 5.91
CA LEU A 20 7.86 -15.41 6.64
C LEU A 20 6.66 -14.99 7.53
N PRO A 21 5.71 -15.90 7.78
CA PRO A 21 4.48 -15.58 8.53
C PRO A 21 4.73 -15.23 10.01
N LYS A 22 5.70 -15.91 10.64
CA LYS A 22 6.07 -15.74 12.06
C LYS A 22 7.53 -15.28 12.18
N PRO A 23 7.87 -14.05 11.77
CA PRO A 23 9.25 -13.59 11.78
C PRO A 23 9.66 -13.10 13.18
N ILE A 24 10.97 -13.05 13.42
CA ILE A 24 11.55 -12.49 14.65
C ILE A 24 11.37 -10.96 14.69
N LEU A 25 11.50 -10.33 13.51
CA LEU A 25 11.25 -8.91 13.28
C LEU A 25 9.94 -8.77 12.51
N GLY A 26 8.98 -7.99 13.04
CA GLY A 26 7.61 -7.93 12.52
C GLY A 26 7.50 -7.42 11.07
N HIS A 27 6.38 -7.75 10.41
CA HIS A 27 6.12 -7.44 8.99
C HIS A 27 4.84 -6.63 8.75
N GLY A 28 4.34 -5.94 9.78
CA GLY A 28 3.19 -5.05 9.66
C GLY A 28 1.84 -5.76 9.41
N ARG A 29 1.75 -7.06 9.74
CA ARG A 29 0.50 -7.84 9.74
C ARG A 29 0.51 -8.87 10.87
N THR A 30 -0.68 -9.37 11.23
CA THR A 30 -0.81 -10.49 12.16
C THR A 30 -0.34 -11.79 11.48
N PRO A 31 0.38 -12.70 12.16
CA PRO A 31 0.95 -13.90 11.54
C PRO A 31 -0.04 -14.80 10.81
N ASN A 32 -1.30 -14.84 11.25
CA ASN A 32 -2.34 -15.70 10.69
C ASN A 32 -3.05 -15.08 9.47
N SER A 33 -2.82 -13.79 9.19
CA SER A 33 -3.44 -13.09 8.05
C SER A 33 -2.68 -13.22 6.74
N VAL A 34 -1.57 -13.95 6.73
CA VAL A 34 -0.69 -14.13 5.56
C VAL A 34 -0.55 -15.61 5.23
N VAL A 35 -0.18 -15.90 3.99
CA VAL A 35 0.08 -17.28 3.53
C VAL A 35 1.13 -17.94 4.43
N GLN A 36 0.80 -19.14 4.92
CA GLN A 36 1.71 -19.91 5.75
C GLN A 36 2.71 -20.64 4.85
N ILE A 37 3.98 -20.25 4.94
CA ILE A 37 5.08 -20.86 4.19
C ILE A 37 6.28 -21.11 5.11
N THR A 38 7.05 -22.13 4.75
CA THR A 38 8.32 -22.47 5.37
C THR A 38 9.48 -21.68 4.77
N GLN A 39 10.64 -21.70 5.43
CA GLN A 39 11.87 -21.13 4.87
C GLN A 39 12.29 -21.79 3.55
N LYS A 40 12.10 -23.11 3.42
CA LYS A 40 12.44 -23.85 2.20
C LYS A 40 11.58 -23.38 1.02
N GLU A 41 10.27 -23.29 1.22
CA GLU A 41 9.34 -22.79 0.20
C GLU A 41 9.65 -21.34 -0.18
N ALA A 42 10.02 -20.50 0.79
CA ALA A 42 10.45 -19.13 0.51
C ALA A 42 11.71 -19.09 -0.37
N LEU A 43 12.72 -19.93 -0.09
CA LEU A 43 13.93 -20.04 -0.90
C LEU A 43 13.63 -20.54 -2.32
N ASP A 44 12.75 -21.53 -2.45
CA ASP A 44 12.35 -22.07 -3.75
C ASP A 44 11.58 -21.02 -4.58
N PHE A 45 10.70 -20.25 -3.92
CA PHE A 45 10.01 -19.12 -4.54
C PHE A 45 10.98 -18.02 -4.98
N LYS A 46 11.94 -17.63 -4.12
CA LYS A 46 12.96 -16.63 -4.47
C LYS A 46 13.81 -17.07 -5.65
N LYS A 47 14.20 -18.36 -5.73
CA LYS A 47 14.88 -18.92 -6.91
C LYS A 47 14.00 -18.84 -8.16
N TYR A 48 12.71 -19.14 -8.04
CA TYR A 48 11.75 -19.10 -9.15
C TYR A 48 11.61 -17.69 -9.75
N ILE A 49 11.48 -16.66 -8.92
CA ILE A 49 11.32 -15.26 -9.38
C ILE A 49 12.64 -14.64 -9.85
N SER A 50 13.77 -15.00 -9.22
CA SER A 50 15.09 -14.46 -9.61
C SER A 50 15.48 -14.91 -11.02
N LYS A 51 15.13 -16.14 -11.42
CA LYS A 51 15.30 -16.64 -12.80
C LYS A 51 14.52 -15.83 -13.85
N ARG A 52 13.56 -14.99 -13.42
CA ARG A 52 12.74 -14.13 -14.27
C ARG A 52 13.15 -12.65 -14.17
N GLY A 53 14.21 -12.33 -13.44
CA GLY A 53 14.66 -10.95 -13.24
C GLY A 53 13.77 -10.12 -12.31
N ILE A 54 12.92 -10.77 -11.50
CA ILE A 54 12.03 -10.08 -10.55
C ILE A 54 12.73 -9.95 -9.20
N GLU A 55 12.82 -8.72 -8.69
CA GLU A 55 13.37 -8.40 -7.38
C GLU A 55 12.42 -8.84 -6.25
N PHE A 56 12.96 -9.06 -5.05
CA PHE A 56 12.21 -9.34 -3.85
C PHE A 56 12.52 -8.35 -2.71
N ALA A 57 11.51 -7.60 -2.29
CA ALA A 57 11.56 -6.75 -1.10
C ALA A 57 11.10 -7.52 0.14
N TYR A 58 12.04 -7.83 1.04
CA TYR A 58 11.73 -8.49 2.30
C TYR A 58 11.18 -7.49 3.32
N LEU A 59 10.05 -7.81 3.94
CA LEU A 59 9.37 -6.91 4.87
C LEU A 59 9.86 -7.09 6.31
N LEU A 60 10.39 -6.01 6.87
CA LEU A 60 10.81 -5.84 8.27
C LEU A 60 10.24 -4.54 8.84
N ASN A 61 9.02 -4.22 8.42
CA ASN A 61 8.35 -2.94 8.65
C ASN A 61 7.38 -2.95 9.82
N GLY A 62 7.23 -4.09 10.50
CA GLY A 62 6.56 -4.15 11.79
C GLY A 62 7.44 -3.53 12.88
N PRO A 63 6.82 -3.06 13.96
CA PRO A 63 7.57 -2.53 15.09
C PRO A 63 8.26 -3.65 15.85
N ALA A 64 9.44 -3.33 16.38
CA ALA A 64 10.25 -4.23 17.17
C ALA A 64 10.91 -3.44 18.31
N LYS A 65 10.96 -4.03 19.50
CA LYS A 65 11.65 -3.43 20.65
C LYS A 65 13.16 -3.43 20.39
N LYS A 66 13.87 -2.42 20.90
CA LYS A 66 15.32 -2.29 20.74
C LYS A 66 16.09 -3.54 21.17
N ASN A 67 15.74 -4.14 22.30
CA ASN A 67 16.37 -5.38 22.77
C ASN A 67 16.15 -6.58 21.83
N ILE A 68 15.02 -6.64 21.12
CA ILE A 68 14.77 -7.67 20.11
C ILE A 68 15.63 -7.39 18.88
N ILE A 69 15.67 -6.14 18.40
CA ILE A 69 16.47 -5.72 17.24
C ILE A 69 17.95 -6.11 17.41
N HIS A 70 18.51 -5.89 18.60
CA HIS A 70 19.92 -6.19 18.91
C HIS A 70 20.16 -7.59 19.48
N SER A 71 19.19 -8.50 19.39
CA SER A 71 19.37 -9.87 19.88
C SER A 71 20.12 -10.73 18.86
N LYS A 72 20.90 -11.70 19.35
CA LYS A 72 21.59 -12.69 18.49
C LYS A 72 20.65 -13.38 17.50
N LYS A 73 19.42 -13.71 17.93
CA LYS A 73 18.40 -14.31 17.07
C LYS A 73 17.98 -13.41 15.91
N SER A 74 17.88 -12.10 16.14
CA SER A 74 17.60 -11.13 15.07
C SER A 74 18.76 -11.00 14.11
N ASP A 75 20.00 -11.06 14.59
CA ASP A 75 21.18 -11.03 13.71
C ASP A 75 21.25 -12.28 12.83
N GLU A 76 21.04 -13.48 13.39
CA GLU A 76 20.94 -14.74 12.64
C GLU A 76 19.80 -14.68 11.61
N TYR A 77 18.69 -14.03 11.96
CA TYR A 77 17.57 -13.87 11.04
C TYR A 77 17.87 -12.90 9.90
N LEU A 78 18.51 -11.77 10.19
CA LEU A 78 18.96 -10.81 9.18
C LEU A 78 20.02 -11.44 8.26
N ASP A 79 20.94 -12.21 8.83
CA ASP A 79 21.96 -12.97 8.09
C ASP A 79 21.29 -13.95 7.10
N TRP A 80 20.32 -14.75 7.56
CA TRP A 80 19.54 -15.62 6.68
C TRP A 80 18.84 -14.83 5.57
N ILE A 81 18.21 -13.68 5.86
CA ILE A 81 17.54 -12.87 4.84
C ILE A 81 18.53 -12.35 3.79
N MET A 82 19.70 -11.86 4.21
CA MET A 82 20.65 -11.18 3.35
C MET A 82 21.57 -12.14 2.58
N ASN A 83 21.97 -13.26 3.18
CA ASN A 83 23.01 -14.14 2.65
C ASN A 83 22.46 -15.46 2.07
N GLU A 84 21.44 -16.03 2.71
CA GLU A 84 20.81 -17.29 2.26
C GLU A 84 19.62 -17.04 1.34
N PHE A 85 18.65 -16.26 1.80
CA PHE A 85 17.50 -15.85 1.01
C PHE A 85 17.88 -14.81 -0.04
N ARG A 86 18.88 -13.97 0.23
CA ARG A 86 19.39 -12.94 -0.69
C ARG A 86 18.28 -12.02 -1.19
N ALA A 87 17.58 -11.40 -0.24
CA ALA A 87 16.62 -10.34 -0.56
C ALA A 87 17.32 -9.23 -1.37
N ASP A 88 16.62 -8.66 -2.35
CA ASP A 88 17.18 -7.57 -3.16
C ASP A 88 17.07 -6.23 -2.42
N SER A 89 16.07 -6.10 -1.55
CA SER A 89 15.89 -4.94 -0.67
C SER A 89 15.18 -5.31 0.64
N LEU A 90 15.33 -4.47 1.66
CA LEU A 90 14.62 -4.58 2.93
C LEU A 90 13.67 -3.39 3.11
N THR A 91 12.38 -3.65 3.30
CA THR A 91 11.41 -2.59 3.63
C THR A 91 11.29 -2.43 5.14
N ILE A 92 11.75 -1.30 5.66
CA ILE A 92 11.92 -1.05 7.10
C ILE A 92 11.18 0.23 7.51
N THR A 93 10.64 0.22 8.73
CA THR A 93 10.01 1.41 9.36
C THR A 93 10.94 2.06 10.40
N SER A 94 11.61 1.24 11.21
CA SER A 94 12.39 1.67 12.38
C SER A 94 13.78 2.15 12.00
N ILE A 95 14.13 3.38 12.39
CA ILE A 95 15.49 3.92 12.32
C ILE A 95 16.47 3.03 13.09
N GLU A 96 16.07 2.50 14.25
CA GLU A 96 16.94 1.61 15.04
C GLU A 96 17.27 0.32 14.29
N LEU A 97 16.32 -0.22 13.53
CA LEU A 97 16.57 -1.40 12.70
C LEU A 97 17.42 -1.06 11.48
N MET A 98 17.21 0.11 10.84
CA MET A 98 18.09 0.55 9.75
C MET A 98 19.53 0.73 10.21
N LYS A 99 19.75 1.29 11.41
CA LYS A 99 21.07 1.36 12.06
C LYS A 99 21.67 -0.02 12.22
N ARG A 100 20.91 -0.98 12.76
CA ARG A 100 21.39 -2.36 12.94
C ARG A 100 21.74 -3.03 11.62
N VAL A 101 20.89 -2.88 10.60
CA VAL A 101 21.15 -3.39 9.25
C VAL A 101 22.44 -2.81 8.68
N ARG A 102 22.67 -1.50 8.79
CA ARG A 102 23.91 -0.87 8.29
C ARG A 102 25.16 -1.31 9.02
N GLN A 103 25.08 -1.69 10.30
CA GLN A 103 26.19 -2.31 11.04
C GLN A 103 26.53 -3.70 10.53
N LEU A 104 25.54 -4.46 10.05
CA LEU A 104 25.70 -5.85 9.59
C LEU A 104 25.98 -5.94 8.08
N ASN A 105 25.40 -5.04 7.28
CA ASN A 105 25.49 -5.01 5.82
C ASN A 105 25.32 -3.58 5.29
N ASN A 106 26.39 -3.03 4.71
CA ASN A 106 26.39 -1.67 4.18
C ASN A 106 25.92 -1.57 2.70
N SER A 107 25.62 -2.70 2.06
CA SER A 107 25.31 -2.76 0.61
C SER A 107 23.84 -3.03 0.29
N ILE A 108 23.11 -3.72 1.19
CA ILE A 108 21.71 -4.09 0.96
C ILE A 108 20.84 -2.83 0.79
N LYS A 109 19.98 -2.82 -0.24
CA LYS A 109 19.02 -1.74 -0.49
C LYS A 109 18.03 -1.64 0.68
N ILE A 110 17.75 -0.41 1.15
CA ILE A 110 16.75 -0.17 2.20
C ILE A 110 15.61 0.68 1.62
N ASN A 111 14.38 0.19 1.76
CA ASN A 111 13.17 0.89 1.39
C ASN A 111 12.46 1.40 2.67
N VAL A 112 11.97 2.63 2.66
CA VAL A 112 11.21 3.17 3.79
C VAL A 112 9.73 2.83 3.64
N SER A 113 9.19 2.13 4.64
CA SER A 113 7.79 1.68 4.67
C SER A 113 6.79 2.82 4.82
N THR A 114 5.58 2.68 4.25
CA THR A 114 4.42 3.57 4.49
C THR A 114 4.06 3.72 5.97
N ILE A 115 4.39 2.70 6.79
CA ILE A 115 4.16 2.70 8.25
C ILE A 115 5.01 3.78 8.95
N ALA A 116 6.11 4.22 8.32
CA ALA A 116 6.90 5.35 8.83
C ALA A 116 6.14 6.68 8.79
N GLY A 117 5.04 6.75 8.04
CA GLY A 117 4.14 7.91 8.05
C GLY A 117 4.66 9.12 7.28
N ILE A 118 5.68 8.96 6.43
CA ILE A 118 6.31 10.05 5.68
C ILE A 118 5.33 10.60 4.64
N LYS A 119 4.97 11.88 4.77
CA LYS A 119 4.11 12.60 3.84
C LYS A 119 4.87 13.57 2.94
N ASN A 120 6.01 14.08 3.38
CA ASN A 120 6.74 15.17 2.73
C ASN A 120 8.27 15.02 2.89
N VAL A 121 9.02 15.91 2.22
CA VAL A 121 10.50 15.91 2.23
C VAL A 121 11.07 16.10 3.64
N THR A 122 10.50 17.00 4.44
CA THR A 122 11.00 17.29 5.80
C THR A 122 11.04 16.04 6.67
N GLU A 123 10.01 15.20 6.56
CA GLU A 123 9.93 13.93 7.29
C GLU A 123 10.87 12.85 6.74
N LEU A 124 11.23 12.93 5.45
CA LEU A 124 12.12 12.00 4.77
C LEU A 124 13.60 12.20 5.12
N VAL A 125 14.04 13.45 5.33
CA VAL A 125 15.47 13.80 5.46
C VAL A 125 16.22 12.96 6.50
N LYS A 126 15.58 12.61 7.62
CA LYS A 126 16.18 11.78 8.69
C LYS A 126 16.54 10.35 8.26
N TYR A 127 16.07 9.89 7.10
CA TYR A 127 16.35 8.56 6.58
C TYR A 127 17.52 8.53 5.58
N LEU A 128 17.99 9.69 5.12
CA LEU A 128 19.04 9.78 4.09
C LEU A 128 20.37 9.21 4.54
N GLU A 129 20.70 9.35 5.84
CA GLU A 129 21.94 8.79 6.41
C GLU A 129 22.06 7.27 6.26
N PHE A 130 20.95 6.58 6.00
CA PHE A 130 20.93 5.12 5.79
C PHE A 130 21.07 4.72 4.31
N GLY A 131 21.28 5.66 3.37
CA GLY A 131 21.39 5.34 1.95
C GLY A 131 20.16 4.58 1.44
N ILE A 132 18.97 5.14 1.70
CA ILE A 132 17.70 4.55 1.26
C ILE A 132 17.60 4.55 -0.27
N SER A 133 17.05 3.49 -0.84
CA SER A 133 16.88 3.32 -2.29
C SER A 133 15.48 3.70 -2.76
N LYS A 134 14.47 3.48 -1.90
CA LYS A 134 13.06 3.65 -2.24
C LYS A 134 12.26 4.14 -1.05
N ILE A 135 11.22 4.92 -1.30
CA ILE A 135 10.22 5.28 -0.30
C ILE A 135 8.84 4.79 -0.75
N ILE A 136 8.09 4.26 0.20
CA ILE A 136 6.66 4.05 0.06
C ILE A 136 6.02 5.11 0.96
N PRO A 137 5.61 6.29 0.44
CA PRO A 137 5.08 7.35 1.27
C PRO A 137 3.79 6.91 1.96
N HIS A 138 3.35 7.74 2.89
CA HIS A 138 2.08 7.58 3.53
C HIS A 138 0.96 7.64 2.48
N HIS A 139 -0.05 6.80 2.63
CA HIS A 139 -1.09 6.63 1.61
C HIS A 139 -1.94 7.88 1.38
N ASP A 140 -2.11 8.77 2.38
CA ASP A 140 -2.79 10.06 2.15
C ASP A 140 -2.09 10.89 1.07
N THR A 141 -0.76 10.71 0.90
CA THR A 141 0.05 11.42 -0.08
C THR A 141 -0.39 11.10 -1.51
N ASN A 142 -1.02 9.95 -1.79
CA ASN A 142 -1.51 9.61 -3.12
C ASN A 142 -2.48 10.66 -3.71
N ARG A 143 -3.17 11.44 -2.88
CA ARG A 143 -4.11 12.48 -3.35
C ARG A 143 -3.55 13.89 -3.25
N ASN A 144 -2.36 14.07 -2.68
CA ASN A 144 -1.75 15.38 -2.49
C ASN A 144 -0.72 15.60 -3.60
N PHE A 145 -1.17 15.99 -4.80
CA PHE A 145 -0.29 16.12 -5.97
C PHE A 145 0.80 17.16 -5.77
N SER A 146 0.45 18.28 -5.13
CA SER A 146 1.42 19.33 -4.75
C SER A 146 2.58 18.77 -3.90
N ASP A 147 2.28 17.93 -2.90
CA ASP A 147 3.30 17.28 -2.08
C ASP A 147 4.09 16.22 -2.86
N LEU A 148 3.41 15.43 -3.70
CA LEU A 148 4.05 14.40 -4.53
C LEU A 148 5.06 14.99 -5.52
N GLU A 149 4.74 16.10 -6.17
CA GLU A 149 5.66 16.76 -7.10
C GLU A 149 6.93 17.27 -6.40
N ILE A 150 6.78 17.85 -5.20
CA ILE A 150 7.90 18.31 -4.38
C ILE A 150 8.75 17.11 -3.96
N LEU A 151 8.11 16.05 -3.46
CA LEU A 151 8.76 14.83 -3.04
C LEU A 151 9.49 14.15 -4.21
N GLN A 152 8.87 14.05 -5.38
CA GLN A 152 9.45 13.45 -6.57
C GLN A 152 10.67 14.24 -7.10
N LYS A 153 10.61 15.58 -7.09
CA LYS A 153 11.77 16.42 -7.44
C LYS A 153 12.95 16.16 -6.51
N PHE A 154 12.69 16.09 -5.20
CA PHE A 154 13.70 15.79 -4.20
C PHE A 154 14.28 14.38 -4.38
N CYS A 155 13.43 13.36 -4.45
CA CYS A 155 13.82 11.97 -4.62
C CYS A 155 14.61 11.73 -5.92
N THR A 156 14.27 12.41 -7.02
CA THR A 156 15.04 12.34 -8.27
C THR A 156 16.49 12.81 -8.08
N LYS A 157 16.70 13.92 -7.35
CA LYS A 157 18.04 14.45 -7.07
C LYS A 157 18.86 13.48 -6.19
N GLU A 158 18.21 12.90 -5.19
CA GLU A 158 18.83 11.98 -4.24
C GLU A 158 18.91 10.53 -4.77
N LYS A 159 18.43 10.27 -6.00
CA LYS A 159 18.36 8.93 -6.63
C LYS A 159 17.56 7.92 -5.80
N ILE A 160 16.47 8.40 -5.19
CA ILE A 160 15.52 7.61 -4.41
C ILE A 160 14.29 7.37 -5.28
N GLU A 161 13.81 6.14 -5.35
CA GLU A 161 12.56 5.82 -6.03
C GLU A 161 11.33 6.09 -5.14
N ILE A 162 10.21 6.44 -5.75
CA ILE A 162 8.90 6.55 -5.07
C ILE A 162 7.99 5.44 -5.57
N GLU A 163 7.41 4.69 -4.63
CA GLU A 163 6.41 3.65 -4.90
C GLU A 163 5.10 3.96 -4.19
N LEU A 164 4.01 4.13 -4.93
CA LEU A 164 2.70 4.44 -4.37
C LEU A 164 1.86 3.18 -4.15
N LEU A 165 1.07 3.16 -3.08
CA LEU A 165 0.15 2.06 -2.83
C LEU A 165 -1.12 2.25 -3.66
N ALA A 166 -1.33 1.44 -4.69
CA ALA A 166 -2.41 1.70 -5.64
C ALA A 166 -3.78 1.25 -5.14
N THR A 167 -3.85 0.13 -4.44
CA THR A 167 -5.12 -0.50 -4.05
C THR A 167 -5.57 -0.16 -2.63
N GLU A 168 -5.01 0.88 -2.00
CA GLU A 168 -5.35 1.23 -0.63
C GLU A 168 -6.72 1.91 -0.50
N SER A 169 -7.51 1.40 0.45
CA SER A 169 -8.89 1.84 0.71
C SER A 169 -9.10 2.34 2.13
N CYS A 170 -8.00 2.74 2.77
CA CYS A 170 -8.02 3.35 4.09
C CYS A 170 -8.75 4.71 4.05
N LEU A 171 -9.40 5.06 5.16
CA LEU A 171 -10.00 6.39 5.34
C LEU A 171 -8.95 7.48 5.10
N ARG A 172 -9.32 8.48 4.31
CA ARG A 172 -8.49 9.68 4.09
C ARG A 172 -8.27 10.40 5.42
N GLU A 173 -7.01 10.76 5.71
CA GLU A 173 -6.62 11.50 6.92
C GLU A 173 -7.08 10.83 8.24
N CYS A 174 -7.06 9.50 8.29
CA CYS A 174 -7.59 8.75 9.43
C CYS A 174 -6.85 9.06 10.76
N PRO A 175 -7.53 9.62 11.78
CA PRO A 175 -6.89 9.94 13.06
C PRO A 175 -6.50 8.70 13.88
N ASN A 176 -7.10 7.55 13.58
CA ASN A 176 -6.87 6.29 14.29
C ASN A 176 -5.75 5.44 13.67
N ARG A 177 -5.02 5.96 12.68
CA ARG A 177 -3.99 5.21 11.97
C ARG A 177 -2.85 4.73 12.86
N TRP A 178 -2.37 5.60 13.75
CA TRP A 178 -1.33 5.23 14.70
C TRP A 178 -1.80 4.08 15.60
N ARG A 179 -3.07 4.10 16.02
CA ARG A 179 -3.68 3.02 16.83
C ARG A 179 -3.71 1.69 16.07
N HIS A 180 -4.01 1.72 14.77
CA HIS A 180 -3.98 0.53 13.93
C HIS A 180 -2.59 -0.10 13.88
N TYR A 181 -1.56 0.70 13.57
CA TYR A 181 -0.19 0.20 13.54
C TYR A 181 0.30 -0.21 14.94
N SER A 182 -0.14 0.46 16.00
CA SER A 182 0.11 0.02 17.38
C SER A 182 -0.62 -1.28 17.75
N ALA A 183 -1.80 -1.57 17.19
CA ALA A 183 -2.49 -2.84 17.42
C ALA A 183 -1.74 -4.00 16.75
N ILE A 184 -1.38 -3.81 15.48
CA ILE A 184 -0.52 -4.74 14.72
C ILE A 184 0.81 -4.96 15.46
N ALA A 185 1.38 -3.90 16.04
CA ALA A 185 2.62 -3.95 16.81
C ALA A 185 2.60 -4.95 17.96
N ASN A 186 1.45 -5.05 18.61
CA ASN A 186 1.24 -5.82 19.81
C ASN A 186 0.61 -7.19 19.50
N PHE A 187 0.69 -7.64 18.24
CA PHE A 187 0.09 -8.89 17.75
C PHE A 187 -1.39 -9.03 18.09
N LYS A 188 -2.09 -7.90 18.25
CA LYS A 188 -3.54 -7.91 18.40
C LYS A 188 -4.18 -8.07 17.04
N ASP A 189 -5.31 -8.76 17.01
CA ASP A 189 -6.18 -8.80 15.84
C ASP A 189 -6.56 -7.36 15.42
N ASP A 190 -6.41 -7.06 14.13
CA ASP A 190 -6.78 -5.79 13.53
C ASP A 190 -8.20 -5.80 12.96
N ALA A 191 -8.95 -6.91 13.09
CA ALA A 191 -10.33 -7.02 12.62
C ALA A 191 -11.25 -5.93 13.18
N SER A 192 -11.17 -5.61 14.47
CA SER A 192 -11.98 -4.54 15.08
C SER A 192 -11.72 -3.16 14.46
N PHE A 193 -10.47 -2.89 14.06
CA PHE A 193 -10.12 -1.68 13.34
C PHE A 193 -10.71 -1.68 11.92
N HIS A 194 -10.59 -2.81 11.23
CA HIS A 194 -11.19 -2.98 9.91
C HIS A 194 -12.70 -2.82 9.96
N ILE A 195 -13.39 -3.41 10.93
CA ILE A 195 -14.83 -3.21 11.15
C ILE A 195 -15.13 -1.72 11.32
N ASN A 196 -14.47 -1.02 12.26
CA ASN A 196 -14.74 0.39 12.53
C ASN A 196 -14.55 1.29 11.28
N CYS A 197 -13.47 1.10 10.53
CA CYS A 197 -13.22 1.93 9.36
C CYS A 197 -14.16 1.60 8.18
N ASN A 198 -14.59 0.34 8.06
CA ASN A 198 -15.57 -0.05 7.05
C ASN A 198 -16.99 0.40 7.41
N THR A 199 -17.40 0.34 8.69
CA THR A 199 -18.68 0.92 9.17
C THR A 199 -18.79 2.38 8.75
N LYS A 200 -17.73 3.18 8.97
CA LYS A 200 -17.71 4.60 8.55
C LYS A 200 -17.82 4.81 7.05
N LYS A 201 -17.34 3.87 6.25
CA LYS A 201 -17.47 3.91 4.78
C LYS A 201 -18.85 3.48 4.31
N ILE A 202 -19.51 2.57 5.03
CA ILE A 202 -20.87 2.11 4.73
C ILE A 202 -21.90 3.17 5.14
N ASN A 203 -21.78 3.71 6.36
CA ASN A 203 -22.68 4.78 6.86
C ASN A 203 -22.47 6.11 6.12
N HIS A 204 -21.25 6.36 5.62
CA HIS A 204 -20.94 7.54 4.81
C HIS A 204 -20.13 7.14 3.54
N PRO A 205 -20.81 6.71 2.46
CA PRO A 205 -20.18 6.21 1.24
C PRO A 205 -19.24 7.18 0.53
N LEU A 206 -19.36 8.49 0.79
CA LEU A 206 -18.39 9.48 0.30
C LEU A 206 -16.95 9.13 0.72
N ASN A 207 -16.78 8.46 1.88
CA ASN A 207 -15.47 8.03 2.37
C ASN A 207 -14.82 6.94 1.50
N LEU A 208 -15.60 6.20 0.70
CA LEU A 208 -15.07 5.28 -0.31
C LEU A 208 -14.40 6.06 -1.44
N LEU A 209 -15.04 7.13 -1.93
CA LEU A 209 -14.50 7.98 -3.01
C LEU A 209 -13.30 8.80 -2.54
N LYS A 210 -13.33 9.29 -1.29
CA LYS A 210 -12.19 9.99 -0.68
C LYS A 210 -10.97 9.10 -0.45
N ALA A 211 -11.13 7.77 -0.43
CA ALA A 211 -10.02 6.87 -0.16
C ALA A 211 -8.87 7.04 -1.19
N ASN A 212 -7.67 6.66 -0.76
CA ASN A 212 -6.43 7.00 -1.45
C ASN A 212 -6.04 6.02 -2.59
N PHE A 213 -7.01 5.34 -3.19
CA PHE A 213 -6.75 4.38 -4.27
C PHE A 213 -6.29 5.07 -5.56
N ILE A 214 -5.54 4.38 -6.39
CA ILE A 214 -5.14 4.81 -7.73
C ILE A 214 -5.76 3.83 -8.70
N ARG A 215 -6.71 4.25 -9.53
CA ARG A 215 -7.31 3.34 -10.53
C ARG A 215 -6.29 2.99 -11.62
N PRO A 216 -6.41 1.85 -12.30
CA PRO A 216 -5.60 1.52 -13.48
C PRO A 216 -5.56 2.65 -14.51
N GLU A 217 -6.69 3.31 -14.77
CA GLU A 217 -6.80 4.40 -15.73
C GLU A 217 -6.07 5.69 -15.28
N ASP A 218 -5.84 5.83 -13.97
CA ASP A 218 -5.29 7.04 -13.37
C ASP A 218 -3.75 6.98 -13.23
N LEU A 219 -3.10 5.86 -13.54
CA LEU A 219 -1.64 5.69 -13.47
C LEU A 219 -0.88 6.78 -14.23
N LYS A 220 -1.38 7.16 -15.40
CA LYS A 220 -0.77 8.21 -16.25
C LYS A 220 -0.67 9.56 -15.56
N ILE A 221 -1.57 9.88 -14.63
CA ILE A 221 -1.52 11.14 -13.87
C ILE A 221 -0.25 11.17 -13.01
N TYR A 222 0.11 10.04 -12.40
CA TYR A 222 1.32 9.90 -11.57
C TYR A 222 2.59 9.72 -12.41
N ASN A 223 2.52 8.98 -13.52
CA ASN A 223 3.64 8.83 -14.46
C ASN A 223 4.09 10.20 -15.00
N ASN A 224 3.14 11.10 -15.28
CA ASN A 224 3.41 12.44 -15.79
C ASN A 224 4.20 13.33 -14.81
N ILE A 225 4.11 13.08 -13.50
CA ILE A 225 4.92 13.78 -12.50
C ILE A 225 6.24 13.04 -12.21
N GLY A 226 6.47 11.87 -12.81
CA GLY A 226 7.71 11.10 -12.72
C GLY A 226 7.65 9.88 -11.80
N ILE A 227 6.48 9.53 -11.25
CA ILE A 227 6.30 8.37 -10.38
C ILE A 227 5.76 7.20 -11.20
N ASN A 228 6.56 6.13 -11.32
CA ASN A 228 6.25 4.99 -12.21
C ASN A 228 6.14 3.64 -11.49
N ARG A 229 6.22 3.61 -10.15
CA ARG A 229 6.11 2.39 -9.35
C ARG A 229 4.82 2.38 -8.55
N PHE A 230 4.03 1.32 -8.72
CA PHE A 230 2.74 1.15 -8.06
C PHE A 230 2.68 -0.22 -7.41
N LYS A 231 2.44 -0.22 -6.11
CA LYS A 231 2.32 -1.43 -5.31
C LYS A 231 0.87 -1.85 -5.18
N ILE A 232 0.58 -3.04 -5.68
CA ILE A 232 -0.67 -3.74 -5.40
C ILE A 232 -0.57 -4.32 -3.99
N THR A 233 -1.48 -3.90 -3.10
CA THR A 233 -1.52 -4.33 -1.70
C THR A 233 -2.27 -5.66 -1.56
N GLY A 234 -2.63 -6.07 -0.35
CA GLY A 234 -3.47 -7.26 -0.17
C GLY A 234 -2.75 -8.60 -0.02
N ARG A 235 -1.67 -8.68 0.77
CA ARG A 235 -1.03 -9.97 1.15
C ARG A 235 -1.97 -11.00 1.79
N SER A 236 -3.11 -10.57 2.31
CA SER A 236 -4.16 -11.41 2.89
C SER A 236 -5.23 -11.84 1.86
N LYS A 237 -5.12 -11.41 0.61
CA LYS A 237 -6.10 -11.66 -0.45
C LYS A 237 -5.82 -13.01 -1.13
N PRO A 238 -6.85 -13.67 -1.70
CA PRO A 238 -6.68 -14.86 -2.50
C PRO A 238 -5.81 -14.62 -3.76
N LYS A 239 -5.23 -15.68 -4.31
CA LYS A 239 -4.39 -15.63 -5.52
C LYS A 239 -5.17 -15.15 -6.75
N GLU A 240 -6.46 -15.44 -6.81
CA GLU A 240 -7.36 -15.04 -7.88
C GLU A 240 -7.52 -13.52 -7.90
N TRP A 241 -7.64 -12.90 -6.72
CA TRP A 241 -7.76 -11.45 -6.58
C TRP A 241 -6.50 -10.74 -7.07
N ILE A 242 -5.32 -11.16 -6.62
CA ILE A 242 -4.07 -10.50 -7.05
C ILE A 242 -3.88 -10.63 -8.56
N THR A 243 -4.27 -11.77 -9.16
CA THR A 243 -4.20 -11.99 -10.61
C THR A 243 -5.13 -11.04 -11.37
N GLU A 244 -6.40 -10.95 -10.97
CA GLU A 244 -7.40 -10.05 -11.57
C GLU A 244 -6.93 -8.59 -11.49
N VAL A 245 -6.52 -8.15 -10.29
CA VAL A 245 -6.11 -6.77 -10.07
C VAL A 245 -4.85 -6.46 -10.86
N THR A 246 -3.82 -7.31 -10.82
CA THR A 246 -2.61 -7.10 -11.62
C THR A 246 -2.93 -6.99 -13.11
N GLN A 247 -3.81 -7.84 -13.66
CA GLN A 247 -4.23 -7.74 -15.06
C GLN A 247 -4.90 -6.39 -15.39
N ALA A 248 -5.73 -5.87 -14.49
CA ALA A 248 -6.36 -4.56 -14.66
C ALA A 248 -5.32 -3.43 -14.75
N TYR A 249 -4.32 -3.43 -13.86
CA TYR A 249 -3.24 -2.42 -13.89
C TYR A 249 -2.33 -2.58 -15.12
N PHE A 250 -2.08 -3.80 -15.59
CA PHE A 250 -1.36 -4.02 -16.85
C PHE A 250 -2.11 -3.46 -18.06
N ALA A 251 -3.44 -3.63 -18.08
CA ALA A 251 -4.32 -3.12 -19.14
C ALA A 251 -4.57 -1.60 -19.04
N GLU A 252 -4.24 -0.97 -17.91
CA GLU A 252 -4.62 0.41 -17.58
C GLU A 252 -6.12 0.69 -17.71
N GLU A 253 -6.94 -0.35 -17.58
CA GLU A 253 -8.40 -0.28 -17.72
C GLU A 253 -9.05 -1.35 -16.85
N TYR A 254 -10.18 -1.00 -16.24
CA TYR A 254 -11.04 -1.96 -15.55
C TYR A 254 -12.52 -1.66 -15.78
N SER A 255 -13.22 -2.66 -16.35
CA SER A 255 -14.68 -2.62 -16.52
C SER A 255 -15.34 -3.43 -15.40
N GLY A 256 -15.89 -2.75 -14.41
CA GLY A 256 -16.57 -3.42 -13.31
C GLY A 256 -16.66 -2.58 -12.05
N ASN A 257 -16.85 -3.28 -10.94
CA ASN A 257 -16.97 -2.68 -9.61
C ASN A 257 -15.59 -2.26 -9.07
N LEU A 258 -15.36 -0.97 -8.82
CA LEU A 258 -14.13 -0.43 -8.23
C LEU A 258 -13.73 -1.19 -6.95
N VAL A 259 -14.69 -1.59 -6.12
CA VAL A 259 -14.45 -2.27 -4.85
C VAL A 259 -13.66 -3.58 -5.03
N ARG A 260 -13.77 -4.23 -6.19
CA ARG A 260 -12.98 -5.43 -6.54
C ARG A 260 -11.50 -5.14 -6.67
N LEU A 261 -11.10 -3.92 -7.02
CA LEU A 261 -9.69 -3.50 -7.10
C LEU A 261 -9.09 -3.18 -5.73
N LEU A 262 -9.91 -3.01 -4.69
CA LEU A 262 -9.47 -2.45 -3.43
C LEU A 262 -8.98 -3.51 -2.44
N GLY A 263 -7.94 -3.15 -1.69
CA GLY A 263 -7.37 -3.89 -0.57
C GLY A 263 -8.25 -3.95 0.68
N ILE A 264 -9.57 -3.72 0.57
CA ILE A 264 -10.52 -3.75 1.70
C ILE A 264 -10.43 -5.09 2.40
N SER A 265 -10.14 -5.10 3.69
CA SER A 265 -10.18 -6.28 4.55
C SER A 265 -11.44 -6.20 5.39
N VAL A 266 -12.28 -7.24 5.35
CA VAL A 266 -13.44 -7.40 6.23
C VAL A 266 -13.48 -8.86 6.72
N PRO A 267 -14.02 -9.14 7.92
CA PRO A 267 -14.17 -10.52 8.42
C PRO A 267 -14.93 -11.44 7.45
N ASN A 268 -15.89 -10.90 6.68
CA ASN A 268 -16.69 -11.62 5.69
C ASN A 268 -16.36 -11.18 4.25
N PHE A 269 -15.10 -11.39 3.87
CA PHE A 269 -14.48 -10.90 2.64
C PHE A 269 -15.28 -11.05 1.33
N PRO A 270 -16.01 -12.15 1.05
CA PRO A 270 -16.73 -12.30 -0.23
C PRO A 270 -18.01 -11.47 -0.32
N ILE A 271 -18.59 -11.06 0.81
CA ILE A 271 -19.92 -10.43 0.86
C ILE A 271 -19.83 -9.00 0.29
N ILE A 272 -18.86 -8.21 0.75
CA ILE A 272 -18.77 -6.77 0.42
C ILE A 272 -18.63 -6.44 -1.07
N TRP A 273 -18.10 -7.35 -1.89
CA TRP A 273 -17.95 -7.15 -3.34
C TRP A 273 -19.28 -7.14 -4.09
N ASN A 274 -20.29 -7.80 -3.53
CA ASN A 274 -21.64 -7.83 -4.05
C ASN A 274 -22.51 -6.75 -3.41
N GLU A 275 -22.20 -6.37 -2.16
CA GLU A 275 -23.00 -5.39 -1.41
C GLU A 275 -22.66 -3.92 -1.69
N ILE A 276 -21.43 -3.61 -2.12
CA ILE A 276 -21.01 -2.25 -2.47
C ILE A 276 -20.60 -2.23 -3.93
N PHE A 277 -21.31 -1.48 -4.76
CA PHE A 277 -20.98 -1.31 -6.17
C PHE A 277 -20.66 0.15 -6.48
N ILE A 278 -19.51 0.38 -7.10
CA ILE A 278 -19.15 1.65 -7.72
C ILE A 278 -18.62 1.34 -9.12
N SER A 279 -19.28 1.84 -10.17
CA SER A 279 -18.80 1.68 -11.55
C SER A 279 -17.44 2.34 -11.72
N ASN A 280 -16.39 1.54 -11.97
CA ASN A 280 -15.03 2.05 -12.16
C ASN A 280 -14.97 3.00 -13.38
N LYS A 281 -15.67 2.67 -14.46
CA LYS A 281 -15.70 3.47 -15.69
C LYS A 281 -16.38 4.82 -15.50
N SER A 282 -17.41 4.87 -14.67
CA SER A 282 -18.14 6.11 -14.41
C SER A 282 -17.29 7.14 -13.65
N LEU A 283 -16.19 6.73 -13.00
CA LEU A 283 -15.22 7.62 -12.37
C LEU A 283 -14.20 8.25 -13.34
N LYS A 284 -14.38 8.12 -14.66
CA LYS A 284 -13.49 8.74 -15.65
C LYS A 284 -13.36 10.25 -15.39
N GLY A 285 -12.13 10.71 -15.17
CA GLY A 285 -11.82 12.11 -14.90
C GLY A 285 -11.99 12.53 -13.43
N PHE A 286 -12.42 11.63 -12.54
CA PHE A 286 -12.58 11.90 -11.12
C PHE A 286 -11.30 12.45 -10.49
N LEU A 287 -10.15 11.80 -10.72
CA LEU A 287 -8.90 12.21 -10.07
C LEU A 287 -8.31 13.50 -10.66
N LYS A 288 -8.55 13.77 -11.95
CA LYS A 288 -7.97 14.91 -12.66
C LYS A 288 -8.35 16.26 -12.03
N ASN A 289 -9.53 16.35 -11.45
CA ASN A 289 -10.06 17.57 -10.82
C ASN A 289 -10.20 17.41 -9.31
N PHE A 290 -9.50 16.45 -8.70
CA PHE A 290 -9.58 16.24 -7.26
C PHE A 290 -8.94 17.44 -6.54
N PRO A 291 -9.65 18.09 -5.59
CA PRO A 291 -9.18 19.32 -4.97
C PRO A 291 -8.16 19.05 -3.85
N ASP A 292 -7.28 20.03 -3.63
CA ASP A 292 -6.21 19.96 -2.61
C ASP A 292 -6.65 20.39 -1.20
N ASN A 293 -7.93 20.77 -0.98
CA ASN A 293 -8.43 21.13 0.36
C ASN A 293 -9.64 20.32 0.79
N SER A 294 -9.67 19.96 2.08
CA SER A 294 -10.64 19.02 2.66
C SER A 294 -12.10 19.45 2.50
N GLN A 295 -12.43 20.75 2.56
CA GLN A 295 -13.81 21.21 2.40
C GLN A 295 -14.28 21.08 0.95
N GLN A 296 -13.41 21.43 -0.02
CA GLN A 296 -13.72 21.22 -1.43
C GLN A 296 -13.74 19.73 -1.77
N GLU A 297 -12.88 18.90 -1.19
CA GLU A 297 -12.88 17.44 -1.38
C GLU A 297 -14.21 16.82 -0.98
N GLU A 298 -14.76 17.23 0.16
CA GLU A 298 -16.04 16.70 0.65
C GLU A 298 -17.17 17.04 -0.32
N ARG A 299 -17.29 18.32 -0.71
CA ARG A 299 -18.29 18.75 -1.70
C ARG A 299 -18.09 18.06 -3.05
N TYR A 300 -16.84 17.91 -3.48
CA TYR A 300 -16.50 17.25 -4.74
C TYR A 300 -16.95 15.79 -4.75
N CYS A 301 -16.60 15.03 -3.70
CA CYS A 301 -16.98 13.62 -3.58
C CYS A 301 -18.50 13.45 -3.42
N LEU A 302 -19.18 14.35 -2.72
CA LEU A 302 -20.63 14.33 -2.59
C LEU A 302 -21.31 14.49 -3.96
N ASN A 303 -20.89 15.49 -4.75
CA ASN A 303 -21.44 15.70 -6.10
C ASN A 303 -21.25 14.46 -7.00
N TRP A 304 -20.07 13.83 -6.94
CA TRP A 304 -19.80 12.59 -7.67
C TRP A 304 -20.69 11.43 -7.20
N LEU A 305 -20.86 11.28 -5.89
CA LEU A 305 -21.70 10.22 -5.32
C LEU A 305 -23.17 10.40 -5.74
N GLU A 306 -23.69 11.64 -5.73
CA GLU A 306 -25.04 11.94 -6.21
C GLU A 306 -25.21 11.61 -7.70
N GLN A 307 -24.23 11.97 -8.53
CA GLN A 307 -24.24 11.67 -9.96
C GLN A 307 -24.23 10.15 -10.21
N LEU A 308 -23.34 9.42 -9.54
CA LEU A 308 -23.25 7.96 -9.67
C LEU A 308 -24.57 7.30 -9.22
N SER A 309 -25.17 7.78 -8.13
CA SER A 309 -26.45 7.26 -7.63
C SER A 309 -27.59 7.50 -8.62
N LYS A 310 -27.69 8.71 -9.20
CA LYS A 310 -28.70 9.04 -10.22
C LYS A 310 -28.57 8.17 -11.47
N ASN A 311 -27.36 7.79 -11.83
CA ASN A 311 -27.08 6.96 -13.01
C ASN A 311 -27.18 5.44 -12.73
N GLY A 312 -27.41 5.03 -11.49
CA GLY A 312 -27.38 3.61 -11.09
C GLY A 312 -25.96 3.00 -11.05
N ASP A 313 -24.93 3.85 -11.10
CA ASP A 313 -23.50 3.53 -11.08
C ASP A 313 -22.93 3.42 -9.66
N PHE A 314 -23.73 3.74 -8.65
CA PHE A 314 -23.46 3.50 -7.24
C PHE A 314 -24.61 2.69 -6.64
N LYS A 315 -24.29 1.61 -5.91
CA LYS A 315 -25.27 0.83 -5.14
C LYS A 315 -24.66 0.40 -3.82
N LEU A 316 -25.50 0.40 -2.79
CA LEU A 316 -25.23 -0.16 -1.48
C LEU A 316 -26.42 -1.04 -1.11
N SER A 317 -26.17 -2.31 -0.76
CA SER A 317 -27.26 -3.21 -0.43
C SER A 317 -27.87 -2.94 0.94
N GLU A 318 -29.13 -3.35 1.13
CA GLU A 318 -29.77 -3.28 2.44
C GLU A 318 -29.14 -4.25 3.46
N GLU A 319 -28.63 -5.39 3.01
CA GLU A 319 -28.01 -6.41 3.86
C GLU A 319 -26.78 -5.85 4.59
N ILE A 320 -25.89 -5.17 3.87
CA ILE A 320 -24.68 -4.59 4.48
C ILE A 320 -25.00 -3.37 5.36
N ILE A 321 -26.00 -2.57 4.99
CA ILE A 321 -26.47 -1.47 5.83
C ILE A 321 -26.95 -2.05 7.17
N ASN A 322 -27.77 -3.10 7.14
CA ASN A 322 -28.30 -3.73 8.35
C ASN A 322 -27.22 -4.42 9.21
N GLU A 323 -26.20 -5.04 8.59
CA GLU A 323 -25.09 -5.66 9.32
C GLU A 323 -24.26 -4.62 10.09
N TYR A 324 -23.98 -3.47 9.47
CA TYR A 324 -23.06 -2.47 10.02
C TYR A 324 -23.77 -1.37 10.84
N THR A 325 -25.08 -1.15 10.68
CA THR A 325 -25.86 -0.20 11.52
C THR A 325 -26.25 -0.78 12.89
N LYS A 326 -26.32 -2.11 13.05
CA LYS A 326 -26.56 -2.78 14.35
C LYS A 326 -25.38 -2.75 15.31
N THR A 327 -24.25 -2.14 14.90
CA THR A 327 -23.00 -2.12 15.67
C THR A 327 -22.67 -0.76 16.30
N GLU A 328 -23.57 0.23 16.17
CA GLU A 328 -23.62 1.44 17.02
C GLU A 328 -24.51 1.19 18.24
#